data_AF-A0A0K6FQM6-F1
#
_entry.id   AF-A0A0K6FQM6-F1
#
_cell.length_a   1.000
_cell.length_b   1.000
_cell.length_c   1.000
_cell.angle_alpha   90.00
_cell.angle_beta   90.00
_cell.angle_gamma   90.00
#
_symmetry.space_group_name_H-M   'P 1'
#
loop_
_entity.id
_entity.type
_entity.pdbx_description
1 polymer ?
#
loop_
_entity_poly.entity_id
_entity_poly.type
_entity_poly.pdbx_seq_one_letter_code
_entity_poly.pdbx_strand_id
1 'polypeptide(L)'
;MLFRVYFLAFIAAVLAQADPSINTPPSLVQCQPTQLTWNATNTPVYISVIPGGNASAPALMDLGRQSGTSMTWSVNITAGASITLRIVDSNGANAYSALIVAVLAQADPSINTPASLVQCQPVQITWNASKQPISLRCAINVLPINGGQIGTAPFVEFAQLQGNSYTWVVNVHQGTSVTLRLQDSQGVFAYSGPSQTTIKRGETVIATIQWNLVKGSNISMNDKTSAIDEVFPRSGALSMSRVWTTTTGEQLKWKDSVKLYCFSVETGLNLATYDRTYFSLFRDKKSTLDISADGTHLTDDLIITWVIAEKKARNRRRSQSVGRGGGSGGGVSQTEA
;
A
#
# COMPACT_ATOMS: atom_id res chain seq x y z
N MET A 1 -3.32 -31.66 25.08
CA MET A 1 -3.94 -30.44 25.63
C MET A 1 -5.14 -30.07 24.77
N LEU A 2 -6.35 -30.28 25.28
CA LEU A 2 -7.62 -29.98 24.61
C LEU A 2 -7.87 -28.46 24.62
N PHE A 3 -7.94 -27.83 23.45
CA PHE A 3 -8.35 -26.43 23.31
C PHE A 3 -9.87 -26.33 23.44
N ARG A 4 -10.35 -25.70 24.53
CA ARG A 4 -11.76 -25.34 24.71
C ARG A 4 -12.09 -24.13 23.84
N VAL A 5 -12.93 -24.32 22.82
CA VAL A 5 -13.55 -23.23 22.07
C VAL A 5 -14.74 -22.72 22.90
N TYR A 6 -14.66 -21.48 23.39
CA TYR A 6 -15.78 -20.83 24.08
C TYR A 6 -16.75 -20.26 23.03
N PHE A 7 -17.88 -20.93 22.86
CA PHE A 7 -19.04 -20.40 22.13
C PHE A 7 -19.77 -19.42 23.06
N LEU A 8 -19.66 -18.11 22.80
CA LEU A 8 -20.51 -17.10 23.46
C LEU A 8 -21.90 -17.17 22.84
N ALA A 9 -22.84 -17.81 23.55
CA ALA A 9 -24.25 -17.78 23.19
C ALA A 9 -24.84 -16.42 23.57
N PHE A 10 -25.15 -15.60 22.56
CA PHE A 10 -26.00 -14.43 22.73
C PHE A 10 -27.44 -14.90 22.96
N ILE A 11 -27.96 -14.73 24.17
CA ILE A 11 -29.40 -14.88 24.43
C ILE A 11 -30.07 -13.61 23.89
N ALA A 12 -30.69 -13.69 22.71
CA ALA A 12 -31.55 -12.64 22.20
C ALA A 12 -32.84 -12.63 23.02
N ALA A 13 -33.13 -11.51 23.70
CA ALA A 13 -34.45 -11.26 24.26
C ALA A 13 -35.45 -11.13 23.09
N VAL A 14 -36.30 -12.15 22.90
CA VAL A 14 -37.40 -12.11 21.92
C VAL A 14 -38.53 -11.28 22.52
N LEU A 15 -38.53 -9.98 22.23
CA LEU A 15 -39.78 -9.21 22.27
C LEU A 15 -40.71 -9.80 21.20
N ALA A 16 -42.00 -9.90 21.47
CA ALA A 16 -43.00 -10.36 20.49
C ALA A 16 -42.87 -9.51 19.22
N GLN A 17 -42.15 -10.03 18.22
CA GLN A 17 -41.98 -9.37 16.94
C GLN A 17 -43.27 -9.57 16.16
N ALA A 18 -43.74 -8.50 15.52
CA ALA A 18 -44.86 -8.57 14.58
C ALA A 18 -44.61 -9.66 13.53
N ASP A 19 -45.68 -10.22 12.98
CA ASP A 19 -45.63 -11.15 11.85
C ASP A 19 -46.03 -10.39 10.57
N PRO A 20 -45.16 -10.32 9.53
CA PRO A 20 -43.79 -10.82 9.47
C PRO A 20 -42.80 -9.96 10.28
N SER A 21 -41.60 -10.48 10.53
CA SER A 21 -40.47 -9.73 11.14
C SER A 21 -39.13 -10.21 10.62
N ILE A 22 -38.12 -9.33 10.60
CA ILE A 22 -36.76 -9.61 10.14
C ILE A 22 -35.72 -9.15 11.17
N ASN A 23 -34.64 -9.91 11.34
CA ASN A 23 -33.56 -9.52 12.23
C ASN A 23 -32.88 -8.22 11.76
N THR A 24 -32.35 -7.47 12.73
CA THR A 24 -31.48 -6.32 12.44
C THR A 24 -30.04 -6.72 12.70
N PRO A 25 -29.20 -6.91 11.67
CA PRO A 25 -27.77 -7.08 11.86
C PRO A 25 -27.17 -5.86 12.58
N PRO A 26 -26.33 -6.03 13.61
CA PRO A 26 -25.76 -4.92 14.36
C PRO A 26 -24.80 -4.06 13.51
N SER A 27 -24.19 -4.66 12.49
CA SER A 27 -23.34 -3.97 11.52
C SER A 27 -23.29 -4.78 10.23
N LEU A 28 -23.16 -4.09 9.10
CA LEU A 28 -22.91 -4.70 7.79
C LEU A 28 -21.59 -4.21 7.25
N VAL A 29 -20.81 -5.10 6.64
CA VAL A 29 -19.55 -4.75 5.95
C VAL A 29 -19.74 -5.04 4.47
N GLN A 30 -19.41 -4.08 3.61
CA GLN A 30 -19.48 -4.26 2.18
C GLN A 30 -18.71 -5.52 1.73
N CYS A 31 -19.29 -6.24 0.78
CA CYS A 31 -18.85 -7.52 0.23
C CYS A 31 -18.80 -8.69 1.23
N GLN A 32 -19.11 -8.54 2.52
CA GLN A 32 -19.09 -9.65 3.48
C GLN A 32 -20.42 -10.40 3.52
N PRO A 33 -20.41 -11.73 3.75
CA PRO A 33 -21.64 -12.47 3.98
C PRO A 33 -22.24 -12.09 5.34
N THR A 34 -23.55 -11.86 5.36
CA THR A 34 -24.34 -11.70 6.58
C THR A 34 -25.51 -12.67 6.55
N GLN A 35 -25.84 -13.24 7.70
CA GLN A 35 -27.04 -14.07 7.83
C GLN A 35 -28.24 -13.18 8.15
N LEU A 36 -29.25 -13.25 7.30
CA LEU A 36 -30.57 -12.68 7.55
C LEU A 36 -31.49 -13.80 8.02
N THR A 37 -32.31 -13.50 9.02
CA THR A 37 -33.28 -14.41 9.63
C THR A 37 -34.59 -13.66 9.85
N TRP A 38 -35.72 -14.34 9.66
CA TRP A 38 -37.04 -13.73 9.77
C TRP A 38 -38.07 -14.74 10.28
N ASN A 39 -39.17 -14.21 10.82
CA ASN A 39 -40.37 -14.96 11.14
C ASN A 39 -41.50 -14.49 10.23
N ALA A 40 -42.18 -15.43 9.56
CA ALA A 40 -43.33 -15.14 8.73
C ALA A 40 -44.27 -16.35 8.70
N THR A 41 -45.55 -16.18 9.01
CA THR A 41 -46.54 -17.27 8.90
C THR A 41 -46.97 -17.48 7.44
N ASN A 42 -47.04 -16.40 6.67
CA ASN A 42 -47.40 -16.44 5.26
C ASN A 42 -46.13 -16.48 4.40
N THR A 43 -45.94 -17.55 3.64
CA THR A 43 -44.79 -17.73 2.75
C THR A 43 -45.30 -17.89 1.30
N PRO A 44 -44.51 -17.50 0.28
CA PRO A 44 -43.14 -16.97 0.33
C PRO A 44 -43.07 -15.53 0.85
N VAL A 45 -41.88 -15.12 1.29
CA VAL A 45 -41.56 -13.72 1.60
C VAL A 45 -40.68 -13.12 0.52
N TYR A 46 -40.71 -11.79 0.39
CA TYR A 46 -39.85 -11.00 -0.49
C TYR A 46 -39.04 -10.04 0.36
N ILE A 47 -37.73 -10.04 0.20
CA ILE A 47 -36.83 -9.20 1.00
C ILE A 47 -36.18 -8.16 0.09
N SER A 48 -36.26 -6.89 0.47
CA SER A 48 -35.60 -5.80 -0.24
C SER A 48 -34.82 -4.91 0.71
N VAL A 49 -33.78 -4.27 0.18
CA VAL A 49 -32.98 -3.26 0.86
C VAL A 49 -33.47 -1.89 0.40
N ILE A 50 -33.88 -1.04 1.32
CA ILE A 50 -34.35 0.31 1.04
C ILE A 50 -33.45 1.35 1.72
N PRO A 51 -33.43 2.62 1.26
CA PRO A 51 -32.76 3.69 1.97
C PRO A 51 -33.24 3.80 3.42
N GLY A 52 -32.29 3.98 4.33
CA GLY A 52 -32.56 4.06 5.76
C GLY A 52 -33.53 5.18 6.10
N GLY A 53 -34.55 4.86 6.90
CA GLY A 53 -35.55 5.84 7.36
C GLY A 53 -36.59 6.25 6.33
N ASN A 54 -36.64 5.60 5.16
CA ASN A 54 -37.66 5.89 4.14
C ASN A 54 -38.35 4.61 3.63
N ALA A 55 -39.47 4.25 4.27
CA ALA A 55 -40.26 3.05 3.96
C ALA A 55 -40.90 3.03 2.57
N SER A 56 -41.06 4.21 1.93
CA SER A 56 -41.70 4.39 0.62
C SER A 56 -40.70 4.57 -0.52
N ALA A 57 -39.40 4.62 -0.22
CA ALA A 57 -38.38 4.76 -1.24
C ALA A 57 -38.27 3.49 -2.12
N PRO A 58 -37.87 3.64 -3.39
CA PRO A 58 -37.54 2.50 -4.22
C PRO A 58 -36.43 1.66 -3.58
N ALA A 59 -36.51 0.35 -3.76
CA ALA A 59 -35.47 -0.56 -3.27
C ALA A 59 -34.13 -0.26 -3.93
N LEU A 60 -33.09 -0.14 -3.10
CA LEU A 60 -31.70 -0.13 -3.55
C LEU A 60 -31.30 -1.49 -4.12
N MET A 61 -31.87 -2.56 -3.56
CA MET A 61 -31.60 -3.94 -3.96
C MET A 61 -32.80 -4.81 -3.62
N ASP A 62 -33.12 -5.76 -4.50
CA ASP A 62 -34.07 -6.84 -4.24
C ASP A 62 -33.30 -8.14 -3.98
N LEU A 63 -33.53 -8.77 -2.84
CA LEU A 63 -32.94 -10.06 -2.46
C LEU A 63 -33.83 -11.25 -2.87
N GLY A 64 -34.95 -10.96 -3.53
CA GLY A 64 -35.83 -11.92 -4.18
C GLY A 64 -36.78 -12.65 -3.24
N ARG A 65 -37.46 -13.64 -3.82
CA ARG A 65 -38.42 -14.52 -3.17
C ARG A 65 -37.70 -15.56 -2.32
N GLN A 66 -38.07 -15.65 -1.05
CA GLN A 66 -37.54 -16.63 -0.09
C GLN A 66 -38.68 -17.50 0.46
N SER A 67 -38.46 -18.82 0.54
CA SER A 67 -39.40 -19.79 1.12
C SER A 67 -38.98 -20.33 2.49
N GLY A 68 -37.72 -20.07 2.90
CA GLY A 68 -37.21 -20.42 4.22
C GLY A 68 -37.42 -19.30 5.25
N THR A 69 -36.72 -19.42 6.38
CA THR A 69 -36.69 -18.43 7.46
C THR A 69 -35.32 -17.73 7.59
N SER A 70 -34.38 -18.04 6.69
CA SER A 70 -33.07 -17.42 6.67
C SER A 70 -32.44 -17.43 5.28
N MET A 71 -31.52 -16.50 5.04
CA MET A 71 -30.64 -16.51 3.87
C MET A 71 -29.25 -15.97 4.25
N THR A 72 -28.24 -16.38 3.49
CA THR A 72 -26.93 -15.72 3.52
C THR A 72 -26.90 -14.67 2.41
N TRP A 73 -26.79 -13.41 2.80
CA TRP A 73 -26.67 -12.31 1.86
C TRP A 73 -25.21 -11.86 1.77
N SER A 74 -24.66 -11.82 0.55
CA SER A 74 -23.39 -11.13 0.29
C SER A 74 -23.67 -9.64 0.15
N VAL A 75 -23.34 -8.86 1.18
CA VAL A 75 -23.68 -7.43 1.26
C VAL A 75 -23.06 -6.68 0.08
N ASN A 76 -23.88 -6.26 -0.87
CA ASN A 76 -23.46 -5.55 -2.08
C ASN A 76 -23.93 -4.08 -2.09
N ILE A 77 -24.07 -3.49 -0.91
CA ILE A 77 -24.39 -2.06 -0.73
C ILE A 77 -23.10 -1.27 -0.56
N THR A 78 -23.03 -0.11 -1.21
CA THR A 78 -21.90 0.83 -1.09
C THR A 78 -21.66 1.20 0.37
N ALA A 79 -20.41 1.17 0.81
CA ALA A 79 -20.02 1.63 2.13
C ALA A 79 -20.46 3.09 2.39
N GLY A 80 -20.82 3.40 3.63
CA GLY A 80 -21.38 4.68 4.05
C GLY A 80 -22.89 4.84 3.85
N ALA A 81 -23.54 3.96 3.09
CA ALA A 81 -24.99 3.98 2.95
C ALA A 81 -25.69 3.59 4.26
N SER A 82 -26.77 4.28 4.62
CA SER A 82 -27.67 3.86 5.68
C SER A 82 -28.88 3.17 5.06
N ILE A 83 -29.25 1.99 5.57
CA ILE A 83 -30.28 1.15 4.96
C ILE A 83 -31.28 0.62 6.00
N THR A 84 -32.41 0.15 5.49
CA THR A 84 -33.40 -0.64 6.22
C THR A 84 -33.72 -1.89 5.39
N LEU A 85 -33.86 -3.04 6.04
CA LEU A 85 -34.35 -4.25 5.38
C LEU A 85 -35.87 -4.23 5.45
N ARG A 86 -36.53 -4.40 4.30
CA ARG A 86 -37.98 -4.57 4.19
C ARG A 86 -38.27 -6.02 3.85
N ILE A 87 -39.20 -6.62 4.58
CA ILE A 87 -39.77 -7.92 4.27
C ILE A 87 -41.26 -7.76 3.95
N VAL A 88 -41.72 -8.45 2.90
CA VAL A 88 -43.12 -8.50 2.47
C VAL A 88 -43.54 -9.95 2.38
N ASP A 89 -44.62 -10.33 3.06
CA ASP A 89 -45.15 -11.70 2.98
C ASP A 89 -46.06 -11.90 1.76
N SER A 90 -46.57 -13.12 1.56
CA SER A 90 -47.45 -13.45 0.43
C SER A 90 -48.83 -12.77 0.48
N ASN A 91 -49.24 -12.26 1.64
CA ASN A 91 -50.49 -11.51 1.82
C ASN A 91 -50.29 -9.99 1.67
N GLY A 92 -49.05 -9.54 1.43
CA GLY A 92 -48.69 -8.14 1.28
C GLY A 92 -48.42 -7.41 2.59
N ALA A 93 -48.34 -8.12 3.73
CA ALA A 93 -47.97 -7.54 5.02
C ALA A 93 -46.49 -7.16 5.02
N ASN A 94 -46.17 -5.97 5.53
CA ASN A 94 -44.81 -5.42 5.53
C ASN A 94 -44.24 -5.41 6.93
N ALA A 95 -42.94 -5.71 7.04
CA ALA A 95 -42.17 -5.40 8.22
C ALA A 95 -40.77 -4.92 7.86
N TYR A 96 -40.10 -4.32 8.84
CA TYR A 96 -38.84 -3.62 8.65
C TYR A 96 -37.86 -3.97 9.77
N SER A 97 -36.57 -4.02 9.42
CA SER A 97 -35.50 -4.00 10.43
C SER A 97 -35.42 -2.61 11.08
N ALA A 98 -34.70 -2.51 12.19
CA ALA A 98 -34.24 -1.19 12.64
C ALA A 98 -33.26 -0.59 11.62
N LEU A 99 -33.04 0.73 11.74
CA LEU A 99 -32.11 1.47 10.89
C LEU A 99 -30.69 0.92 11.08
N ILE A 100 -30.07 0.51 9.97
CA ILE A 100 -28.66 0.13 9.93
C ILE A 100 -27.89 1.35 9.42
N VAL A 101 -27.19 2.01 10.33
CA VAL A 101 -26.41 3.21 10.03
C VAL A 101 -25.07 2.81 9.45
N ALA A 102 -24.74 3.38 8.30
CA ALA A 102 -23.44 3.27 7.63
C ALA A 102 -22.94 1.82 7.45
N VAL A 103 -23.21 1.25 6.29
CA VAL A 103 -22.53 0.02 5.85
C VAL A 103 -21.02 0.28 5.89
N LEU A 104 -20.29 -0.54 6.63
CA LEU A 104 -18.86 -0.38 6.83
C LEU A 104 -18.12 -0.73 5.54
N ALA A 105 -17.07 0.02 5.23
CA ALA A 105 -16.15 -0.36 4.18
C ALA A 105 -15.43 -1.66 4.58
N GLN A 106 -15.18 -2.51 3.59
CA GLN A 106 -14.28 -3.64 3.78
C GLN A 106 -12.86 -3.10 4.01
N ALA A 107 -12.10 -3.71 4.92
CA ALA A 107 -10.69 -3.37 5.08
C ALA A 107 -9.93 -3.67 3.79
N ASP A 108 -9.20 -2.68 3.28
CA ASP A 108 -8.33 -2.83 2.12
C ASP A 108 -7.32 -3.96 2.35
N PRO A 109 -6.95 -4.72 1.30
CA PRO A 109 -5.90 -5.70 1.43
C PRO A 109 -4.58 -5.01 1.82
N SER A 110 -3.82 -5.66 2.70
CA SER A 110 -2.48 -5.22 3.10
C SER A 110 -1.52 -6.40 3.06
N ILE A 111 -0.25 -6.14 2.77
CA ILE A 111 0.80 -7.15 2.69
C ILE A 111 2.02 -6.62 3.45
N ASN A 112 2.71 -7.50 4.18
CA ASN A 112 3.90 -7.14 4.92
C ASN A 112 5.04 -6.71 3.98
N THR A 113 5.91 -5.85 4.49
CA THR A 113 7.20 -5.55 3.85
C THR A 113 8.27 -6.31 4.59
N PRO A 114 8.95 -7.28 3.95
CA PRO A 114 10.12 -7.89 4.55
C PRO A 114 11.19 -6.82 4.83
N ALA A 115 11.67 -6.74 6.07
CA ALA A 115 12.67 -5.75 6.48
C ALA A 115 14.01 -5.93 5.73
N SER A 116 14.35 -7.16 5.36
CA SER A 116 15.52 -7.50 4.57
C SER A 116 15.29 -8.80 3.81
N LEU A 117 15.71 -8.84 2.54
CA LEU A 117 15.75 -10.06 1.73
C LEU A 117 17.19 -10.54 1.65
N VAL A 118 17.46 -11.76 2.13
CA VAL A 118 18.77 -12.40 2.01
C VAL A 118 18.70 -13.45 0.92
N GLN A 119 19.58 -13.37 -0.07
CA GLN A 119 19.60 -14.31 -1.19
C GLN A 119 19.72 -15.76 -0.69
N CYS A 120 18.91 -16.65 -1.25
CA CYS A 120 18.75 -18.07 -0.91
C CYS A 120 18.23 -18.36 0.51
N GLN A 121 17.72 -17.36 1.24
CA GLN A 121 17.07 -17.59 2.54
C GLN A 121 15.54 -17.57 2.40
N PRO A 122 14.82 -18.36 3.21
CA PRO A 122 13.37 -18.29 3.28
C PRO A 122 12.92 -16.99 3.95
N VAL A 123 11.89 -16.36 3.40
CA VAL A 123 11.23 -15.20 3.99
C VAL A 123 9.72 -15.43 4.02
N GLN A 124 9.10 -15.14 5.16
CA GLN A 124 7.66 -15.24 5.31
C GLN A 124 6.99 -13.94 4.85
N ILE A 125 6.20 -14.05 3.80
CA ILE A 125 5.31 -13.00 3.33
C ILE A 125 3.96 -13.24 3.99
N THR A 126 3.37 -12.23 4.60
CA THR A 126 2.07 -12.29 5.27
C THR A 126 1.18 -11.16 4.76
N TRP A 127 -0.11 -11.40 4.70
CA TRP A 127 -1.06 -10.39 4.25
C TRP A 127 -2.37 -10.48 5.02
N ASN A 128 -3.06 -9.35 5.12
CA ASN A 128 -4.45 -9.31 5.54
C ASN A 128 -5.26 -8.99 4.30
N ALA A 129 -6.00 -9.98 3.81
CA ALA A 129 -6.95 -9.78 2.74
C ALA A 129 -8.20 -10.59 3.05
N SER A 130 -9.32 -9.90 3.01
CA SER A 130 -10.62 -10.42 3.41
C SER A 130 -11.30 -11.21 2.29
N LYS A 131 -10.64 -11.35 1.13
CA LYS A 131 -11.11 -12.01 -0.09
C LYS A 131 -10.03 -12.95 -0.65
N GLN A 132 -10.42 -14.19 -0.87
CA GLN A 132 -9.58 -15.30 -1.37
C GLN A 132 -10.21 -15.84 -2.65
N PRO A 133 -9.44 -16.47 -3.55
CA PRO A 133 -7.99 -16.66 -3.53
C PRO A 133 -7.22 -15.38 -3.86
N ILE A 134 -5.95 -15.36 -3.51
CA ILE A 134 -5.07 -14.21 -3.73
C ILE A 134 -4.02 -14.56 -4.79
N SER A 135 -3.69 -13.59 -5.65
CA SER A 135 -2.51 -13.63 -6.50
C SER A 135 -1.41 -12.76 -5.89
N LEU A 136 -0.26 -13.36 -5.61
CA LEU A 136 0.94 -12.66 -5.18
C LEU A 136 1.90 -12.58 -6.38
N ARG A 137 2.25 -11.37 -6.77
CA ARG A 137 3.24 -11.11 -7.81
C ARG A 137 4.47 -10.44 -7.23
N CYS A 138 5.63 -11.03 -7.48
CA CYS A 138 6.93 -10.43 -7.19
C CYS A 138 7.40 -9.67 -8.44
N ALA A 139 7.35 -8.34 -8.37
CA ALA A 139 7.87 -7.46 -9.38
C ALA A 139 9.34 -7.15 -9.10
N ILE A 140 10.23 -7.60 -9.99
CA ILE A 140 11.66 -7.35 -9.94
C ILE A 140 11.97 -6.13 -10.83
N ASN A 141 12.59 -5.08 -10.28
CA ASN A 141 13.04 -3.90 -11.04
C ASN A 141 11.96 -3.09 -11.80
N VAL A 142 10.79 -2.83 -11.21
CA VAL A 142 9.76 -1.99 -11.86
C VAL A 142 9.91 -0.52 -11.44
N LEU A 143 10.30 0.34 -12.39
CA LEU A 143 9.98 1.77 -12.35
C LEU A 143 8.51 1.94 -12.77
N PRO A 144 7.73 2.85 -12.16
CA PRO A 144 6.35 3.08 -12.60
C PRO A 144 6.36 3.72 -13.99
N ILE A 145 5.80 3.00 -14.98
CA ILE A 145 5.22 3.61 -16.16
C ILE A 145 3.82 4.07 -15.74
N ASN A 146 3.48 5.33 -15.99
CA ASN A 146 2.12 5.84 -15.78
C ASN A 146 1.12 4.91 -16.51
N GLY A 147 0.09 4.44 -15.80
CA GLY A 147 -1.01 3.69 -16.42
C GLY A 147 -1.09 2.19 -16.13
N GLY A 148 -0.49 1.68 -15.04
CA GLY A 148 -0.87 0.37 -14.48
C GLY A 148 -0.45 -0.88 -15.28
N GLN A 149 0.25 -0.72 -16.40
CA GLN A 149 0.85 -1.84 -17.13
C GLN A 149 2.33 -1.97 -16.73
N ILE A 150 2.66 -3.10 -16.10
CA ILE A 150 4.03 -3.43 -15.70
C ILE A 150 4.75 -3.99 -16.93
N GLY A 151 5.81 -3.32 -17.37
CA GLY A 151 6.68 -3.78 -18.45
C GLY A 151 7.35 -5.13 -18.15
N THR A 152 7.81 -5.77 -19.21
CA THR A 152 8.31 -7.16 -19.40
C THR A 152 9.51 -7.60 -18.55
N ALA A 153 9.63 -7.18 -17.29
CA ALA A 153 10.60 -7.72 -16.35
C ALA A 153 10.20 -9.16 -15.92
N PRO A 154 11.17 -10.06 -15.66
CA PRO A 154 10.86 -11.42 -15.20
C PRO A 154 10.10 -11.33 -13.87
N PHE A 155 8.84 -11.72 -13.90
CA PHE A 155 7.97 -11.77 -12.72
C PHE A 155 7.96 -13.20 -12.19
N VAL A 156 8.00 -13.33 -10.86
CA VAL A 156 7.62 -14.57 -10.21
C VAL A 156 6.18 -14.38 -9.74
N GLU A 157 5.26 -15.14 -10.33
CA GLU A 157 3.85 -15.15 -9.93
C GLU A 157 3.56 -16.39 -9.09
N PHE A 158 2.94 -16.16 -7.95
CA PHE A 158 2.37 -17.17 -7.08
C PHE A 158 0.86 -16.96 -7.09
N ALA A 159 0.18 -17.68 -8.00
CA ALA A 159 -1.26 -17.57 -8.17
C ALA A 159 -2.02 -18.51 -7.23
N GLN A 160 -3.28 -18.18 -6.95
CA GLN A 160 -4.22 -19.03 -6.20
C GLN A 160 -3.76 -19.36 -4.76
N LEU A 161 -3.03 -18.44 -4.13
CA LEU A 161 -2.63 -18.61 -2.73
C LEU A 161 -3.86 -18.53 -1.83
N GLN A 162 -3.91 -19.44 -0.86
CA GLN A 162 -4.94 -19.53 0.18
C GLN A 162 -4.32 -19.15 1.53
N GLY A 163 -5.14 -18.59 2.43
CA GLY A 163 -4.69 -18.20 3.77
C GLY A 163 -4.05 -16.81 3.80
N ASN A 164 -3.20 -16.56 4.80
CA ASN A 164 -2.65 -15.24 5.12
C ASN A 164 -1.12 -15.17 5.01
N SER A 165 -0.46 -16.20 4.49
CA SER A 165 1.00 -16.22 4.39
C SER A 165 1.53 -17.13 3.29
N TYR A 166 2.75 -16.83 2.84
CA TYR A 166 3.53 -17.60 1.89
C TYR A 166 5.01 -17.53 2.24
N THR A 167 5.68 -18.68 2.26
CA THR A 167 7.14 -18.73 2.44
C THR A 167 7.82 -18.70 1.08
N TRP A 168 8.51 -17.60 0.80
CA TRP A 168 9.30 -17.42 -0.42
C TRP A 168 10.77 -17.69 -0.14
N VAL A 169 11.39 -18.58 -0.92
CA VAL A 169 12.86 -18.70 -0.94
C VAL A 169 13.41 -17.61 -1.86
N VAL A 170 14.11 -16.63 -1.29
CA VAL A 170 14.57 -15.44 -1.99
C VAL A 170 15.56 -15.82 -3.08
N ASN A 171 15.11 -15.81 -4.33
CA ASN A 171 15.89 -16.18 -5.51
C ASN A 171 16.34 -14.97 -6.34
N VAL A 172 16.47 -13.79 -5.72
CA VAL A 172 16.95 -12.56 -6.36
C VAL A 172 18.42 -12.26 -6.00
N HIS A 173 19.18 -11.75 -6.96
CA HIS A 173 20.57 -11.35 -6.74
C HIS A 173 20.69 -10.18 -5.76
N GLN A 174 21.79 -10.16 -5.00
CA GLN A 174 22.14 -9.02 -4.14
C GLN A 174 22.11 -7.69 -4.91
N GLY A 175 21.54 -6.64 -4.28
CA GLY A 175 21.40 -5.31 -4.89
C GLY A 175 20.13 -5.10 -5.73
N THR A 176 19.34 -6.17 -5.92
CA THR A 176 18.04 -6.11 -6.62
C THR A 176 16.97 -5.50 -5.73
N SER A 177 16.15 -4.60 -6.30
CA SER A 177 14.98 -4.06 -5.61
C SER A 177 13.73 -4.84 -6.03
N VAL A 178 12.99 -5.33 -5.04
CA VAL A 178 11.78 -6.13 -5.22
C VAL A 178 10.59 -5.37 -4.65
N THR A 179 9.48 -5.39 -5.38
CA THR A 179 8.17 -4.95 -4.91
C THR A 179 7.23 -6.15 -4.97
N LEU A 180 6.60 -6.49 -3.84
CA LEU A 180 5.54 -7.47 -3.83
C LEU A 180 4.23 -6.76 -4.14
N ARG A 181 3.40 -7.35 -4.99
CA ARG A 181 2.04 -6.92 -5.28
C ARG A 181 1.10 -8.05 -4.94
N LEU A 182 0.19 -7.78 -4.02
CA LEU A 182 -0.97 -8.61 -3.74
C LEU A 182 -2.12 -8.18 -4.65
N GLN A 183 -2.88 -9.12 -5.18
CA GLN A 183 -4.17 -8.87 -5.83
C GLN A 183 -5.18 -9.84 -5.24
N ASP A 184 -6.29 -9.32 -4.72
CA ASP A 184 -7.39 -10.17 -4.25
C ASP A 184 -8.31 -10.62 -5.40
N SER A 185 -9.28 -11.48 -5.08
CA SER A 185 -10.26 -12.00 -6.06
C SER A 185 -11.16 -10.94 -6.70
N GLN A 186 -11.23 -9.72 -6.14
CA GLN A 186 -12.02 -8.61 -6.65
C GLN A 186 -11.17 -7.64 -7.49
N GLY A 187 -9.88 -7.93 -7.66
CA GLY A 187 -8.97 -7.08 -8.42
C GLY A 187 -8.41 -5.90 -7.62
N VAL A 188 -8.60 -5.87 -6.30
CA VAL A 188 -8.01 -4.85 -5.44
C VAL A 188 -6.55 -5.18 -5.19
N PHE A 189 -5.67 -4.18 -5.37
CA PHE A 189 -4.24 -4.34 -5.22
C PHE A 189 -3.75 -3.86 -3.86
N ALA A 190 -2.87 -4.63 -3.24
CA ALA A 190 -1.98 -4.16 -2.18
C ALA A 190 -0.53 -4.29 -2.65
N TYR A 191 0.36 -3.48 -2.10
CA TYR A 191 1.78 -3.56 -2.39
C TYR A 191 2.52 -3.75 -1.09
N SER A 192 3.62 -4.53 -1.09
CA SER A 192 4.56 -4.50 0.04
C SER A 192 4.86 -3.03 0.28
N GLY A 193 4.56 -2.60 1.50
CA GLY A 193 4.75 -1.24 1.92
C GLY A 193 6.13 -0.70 1.55
N PRO A 194 6.26 0.63 1.48
CA PRO A 194 7.50 1.33 1.20
C PRO A 194 8.70 0.64 1.85
N SER A 195 9.80 0.42 1.10
CA SER A 195 11.05 0.07 1.77
C SER A 195 11.28 1.10 2.87
N GLN A 196 11.50 0.65 4.11
CA GLN A 196 11.78 1.55 5.23
C GLN A 196 13.30 1.62 5.38
N THR A 197 13.84 2.80 5.62
CA THR A 197 15.25 2.96 6.00
C THR A 197 15.31 3.60 7.37
N THR A 198 15.72 2.82 8.36
CA THR A 198 15.98 3.31 9.71
C THR A 198 17.44 3.70 9.83
N ILE A 199 17.69 4.94 10.23
CA ILE A 199 19.02 5.48 10.46
C ILE A 199 19.20 5.53 11.98
N LYS A 200 20.28 4.91 12.47
CA LYS A 200 20.58 4.82 13.90
C LYS A 200 21.96 5.38 14.21
N ARG A 201 22.08 6.01 15.38
CA ARG A 201 23.34 6.35 16.03
C ARG A 201 23.45 5.50 17.29
N GLY A 202 24.23 4.42 17.22
CA GLY A 202 24.18 3.37 18.24
C GLY A 202 22.80 2.69 18.25
N GLU A 203 22.12 2.69 19.39
CA GLU A 203 20.76 2.13 19.52
C GLU A 203 19.65 3.15 19.21
N THR A 204 19.97 4.43 19.22
CA THR A 204 19.01 5.53 19.02
C THR A 204 18.62 5.66 17.56
N VAL A 205 17.32 5.66 17.27
CA VAL A 205 16.79 5.97 15.93
C VAL A 205 16.78 7.47 15.73
N ILE A 206 17.59 7.96 14.77
CA ILE A 206 17.67 9.39 14.45
C ILE A 206 16.74 9.79 13.31
N ALA A 207 16.46 8.87 12.39
CA ALA A 207 15.44 9.08 11.36
C ALA A 207 14.91 7.76 10.83
N THR A 208 13.67 7.82 10.36
CA THR A 208 13.01 6.72 9.65
C THR A 208 12.45 7.23 8.34
N ILE A 209 12.93 6.71 7.22
CA ILE A 209 12.47 7.09 5.89
C ILE A 209 11.54 6.01 5.36
N GLN A 210 10.35 6.43 4.93
CA GLN A 210 9.33 5.59 4.34
C GLN A 210 9.25 5.86 2.84
N TRP A 211 9.86 4.97 2.04
CA TRP A 211 9.97 5.10 0.57
C TRP A 211 8.67 4.75 -0.18
N ASN A 212 7.68 5.64 -0.19
CA ASN A 212 6.41 5.38 -0.89
C ASN A 212 6.55 5.45 -2.41
N LEU A 213 5.83 4.57 -3.10
CA LEU A 213 5.83 4.44 -4.56
C LEU A 213 4.82 5.36 -5.26
N VAL A 214 3.70 5.70 -4.60
CA VAL A 214 2.55 6.39 -5.23
C VAL A 214 2.34 7.82 -4.69
N LYS A 215 2.49 8.05 -3.38
CA LYS A 215 2.09 9.30 -2.71
C LYS A 215 3.25 10.21 -2.27
N GLY A 216 4.44 10.03 -2.85
CA GLY A 216 5.66 10.70 -2.38
C GLY A 216 6.20 10.07 -1.08
N SER A 217 7.51 9.97 -0.94
CA SER A 217 8.15 9.33 0.23
C SER A 217 8.11 10.26 1.45
N ASN A 218 7.99 9.68 2.64
CA ASN A 218 7.93 10.42 3.91
C ASN A 218 9.19 10.18 4.73
N ILE A 219 9.52 11.12 5.60
CA ILE A 219 10.58 10.99 6.60
C ILE A 219 10.01 11.32 7.97
N SER A 220 10.37 10.52 8.97
CA SER A 220 10.07 10.73 10.38
C SER A 220 11.36 11.04 11.15
N MET A 221 11.39 12.18 11.83
CA MET A 221 12.49 12.70 12.64
C MET A 221 11.89 13.40 13.85
N ASN A 222 12.45 13.20 15.06
CA ASN A 222 11.98 13.84 16.30
C ASN A 222 10.45 13.73 16.48
N ASP A 223 9.91 12.52 16.28
CA ASP A 223 8.47 12.19 16.31
C ASP A 223 7.57 12.93 15.30
N LYS A 224 8.15 13.75 14.41
CA LYS A 224 7.44 14.44 13.35
C LYS A 224 7.64 13.71 12.03
N THR A 225 6.53 13.41 11.35
CA THR A 225 6.54 12.87 9.99
C THR A 225 6.25 13.98 8.99
N SER A 226 7.04 14.06 7.92
CA SER A 226 6.89 15.06 6.86
C SER A 226 7.20 14.47 5.49
N ALA A 227 6.63 15.05 4.42
CA ALA A 227 6.91 14.58 3.07
C ALA A 227 8.35 14.98 2.68
N ILE A 228 9.11 14.07 2.06
CA ILE A 228 10.52 14.34 1.69
C ILE A 228 10.62 15.54 0.74
N ASP A 229 9.65 15.74 -0.15
CA ASP A 229 9.71 16.87 -1.08
C ASP A 229 9.40 18.22 -0.41
N GLU A 230 8.80 18.23 0.79
CA GLU A 230 8.59 19.44 1.59
C GLU A 230 9.85 19.82 2.38
N VAL A 231 10.48 18.85 3.05
CA VAL A 231 11.67 19.10 3.89
C VAL A 231 12.98 19.07 3.10
N PHE A 232 12.98 18.45 1.92
CA PHE A 232 14.14 18.36 1.05
C PHE A 232 13.80 18.72 -0.41
N PRO A 233 13.29 19.93 -0.67
CA PRO A 233 12.81 20.36 -1.99
C PRO A 233 13.93 20.42 -3.03
N ARG A 234 13.53 20.47 -4.30
CA ARG A 234 14.46 20.79 -5.40
C ARG A 234 14.82 22.27 -5.34
N SER A 235 16.09 22.58 -5.59
CA SER A 235 16.60 23.96 -5.65
C SER A 235 16.14 24.78 -6.88
N GLY A 236 15.29 24.20 -7.74
CA GLY A 236 14.76 24.84 -8.94
C GLY A 236 14.00 23.84 -9.81
N ALA A 237 13.13 24.34 -10.71
CA ALA A 237 12.25 23.52 -11.54
C ALA A 237 12.99 22.49 -12.41
N LEU A 238 14.17 22.87 -12.92
CA LEU A 238 15.05 22.01 -13.73
C LEU A 238 16.27 21.50 -12.95
N SER A 239 16.37 21.82 -11.66
CA SER A 239 17.54 21.46 -10.86
C SER A 239 17.40 20.06 -10.27
N MET A 240 18.47 19.29 -10.39
CA MET A 240 18.60 18.01 -9.69
C MET A 240 19.15 18.15 -8.27
N SER A 241 19.61 19.35 -7.91
CA SER A 241 20.14 19.61 -6.58
C SER A 241 18.99 19.85 -5.61
N ARG A 242 19.14 19.39 -4.37
CA ARG A 242 18.12 19.53 -3.33
C ARG A 242 18.69 20.27 -2.13
N VAL A 243 17.83 21.04 -1.47
CA VAL A 243 18.20 21.85 -0.30
C VAL A 243 17.49 21.29 0.91
N TRP A 244 18.22 21.14 2.00
CA TRP A 244 17.73 20.80 3.33
C TRP A 244 17.90 22.01 4.23
N THR A 245 16.89 22.32 5.04
CA THR A 245 17.02 23.32 6.11
C THR A 245 17.05 22.58 7.44
N THR A 246 18.15 22.74 8.17
CA THR A 246 18.35 22.14 9.49
C THR A 246 17.44 22.80 10.53
N THR A 247 17.37 22.24 11.73
CA THR A 247 16.63 22.84 12.85
C THR A 247 17.22 24.17 13.32
N THR A 248 18.51 24.41 13.07
CA THR A 248 19.19 25.69 13.38
C THR A 248 19.00 26.74 12.28
N GLY A 249 18.39 26.36 11.16
CA GLY A 249 18.16 27.24 10.01
C GLY A 249 19.27 27.21 8.95
N GLU A 250 20.38 26.52 9.20
CA GLU A 250 21.44 26.30 8.20
C GLU A 250 20.91 25.49 7.00
N GLN A 251 21.28 25.91 5.79
CA GLN A 251 20.85 25.24 4.56
C GLN A 251 21.98 24.44 3.91
N LEU A 252 21.66 23.18 3.59
CA LEU A 252 22.59 22.23 3.00
C LEU A 252 22.11 21.87 1.59
N LYS A 253 22.99 21.94 0.60
CA LYS A 253 22.64 21.63 -0.78
C LYS A 253 23.42 20.44 -1.30
N TRP A 254 22.67 19.40 -1.70
CA TRP A 254 23.22 18.22 -2.35
C TRP A 254 23.22 18.39 -3.87
N LYS A 255 24.40 18.21 -4.48
CA LYS A 255 24.59 18.14 -5.93
C LYS A 255 24.95 16.72 -6.35
N ASP A 256 24.28 16.24 -7.39
CA ASP A 256 24.55 14.94 -8.02
C ASP A 256 25.08 15.17 -9.43
N SER A 257 26.41 15.25 -9.55
CA SER A 257 27.12 15.34 -10.83
C SER A 257 27.90 14.04 -11.08
N VAL A 258 29.24 14.09 -11.08
CA VAL A 258 30.12 12.92 -11.15
C VAL A 258 30.21 12.23 -9.78
N LYS A 259 30.21 13.03 -8.71
CA LYS A 259 30.13 12.62 -7.32
C LYS A 259 28.87 13.21 -6.69
N LEU A 260 28.42 12.61 -5.61
CA LEU A 260 27.37 13.18 -4.78
C LEU A 260 28.05 13.95 -3.65
N TYR A 261 27.89 15.27 -3.57
CA TYR A 261 28.52 16.09 -2.53
C TYR A 261 27.55 17.15 -2.00
N CYS A 262 27.81 17.59 -0.79
CA CYS A 262 27.01 18.51 -0.01
C CYS A 262 27.81 19.77 0.33
N PHE A 263 27.21 20.94 0.22
CA PHE A 263 27.82 22.20 0.62
C PHE A 263 26.82 23.09 1.36
N SER A 264 27.32 23.95 2.24
CA SER A 264 26.50 24.99 2.88
C SER A 264 26.07 26.01 1.83
N VAL A 265 24.80 26.37 1.82
CA VAL A 265 24.27 27.37 0.87
C VAL A 265 24.79 28.76 1.22
N GLU A 266 25.00 29.04 2.51
CA GLU A 266 25.43 30.34 3.02
C GLU A 266 26.92 30.59 2.76
N THR A 267 27.76 29.61 3.07
CA THR A 267 29.23 29.78 3.03
C THR A 267 29.86 29.23 1.75
N GLY A 268 29.17 28.33 1.05
CA GLY A 268 29.72 27.62 -0.10
C GLY A 268 30.75 26.54 0.25
N LEU A 269 31.03 26.31 1.54
CA LEU A 269 32.00 25.31 2.00
C LEU A 269 31.49 23.88 1.73
N ASN A 270 32.42 23.00 1.36
CA ASN A 270 32.12 21.58 1.18
C ASN A 270 31.99 20.91 2.55
N LEU A 271 30.82 20.33 2.82
CA LEU A 271 30.48 19.70 4.09
C LEU A 271 30.60 18.18 4.05
N ALA A 272 30.29 17.56 2.91
CA ALA A 272 30.41 16.12 2.76
C ALA A 272 30.58 15.70 1.30
N THR A 273 31.38 14.67 1.06
CA THR A 273 31.55 14.05 -0.26
C THR A 273 31.28 12.55 -0.18
N TYR A 274 30.40 12.06 -1.03
CA TYR A 274 30.13 10.63 -1.16
C TYR A 274 30.88 10.05 -2.35
N ASP A 275 31.91 9.26 -2.05
CA ASP A 275 32.71 8.55 -3.01
C ASP A 275 32.16 7.14 -3.28
N ARG A 276 31.64 6.98 -4.50
CA ARG A 276 31.09 5.71 -5.01
C ARG A 276 32.19 4.94 -5.73
N THR A 277 32.33 3.66 -5.41
CA THR A 277 33.17 2.77 -6.22
C THR A 277 32.48 2.45 -7.54
N TYR A 278 33.10 2.88 -8.66
CA TYR A 278 32.51 2.80 -10.00
C TYR A 278 32.80 1.49 -10.77
N PHE A 279 33.72 0.66 -10.27
CA PHE A 279 34.14 -0.59 -10.92
C PHE A 279 34.45 -1.67 -9.86
N SER A 280 33.58 -2.67 -9.73
CA SER A 280 33.74 -3.80 -8.81
C SER A 280 34.70 -4.88 -9.33
N LEU A 281 35.23 -4.75 -10.55
CA LEU A 281 36.06 -5.79 -11.17
C LEU A 281 37.52 -5.81 -10.67
N PHE A 282 38.02 -4.75 -10.02
CA PHE A 282 39.44 -4.67 -9.64
C PHE A 282 39.77 -3.95 -8.32
N ARG A 283 38.81 -3.56 -7.47
CA ARG A 283 39.10 -2.92 -6.16
C ARG A 283 38.04 -3.19 -5.07
N ASP A 284 38.50 -3.65 -3.90
CA ASP A 284 37.73 -3.86 -2.66
C ASP A 284 37.39 -2.57 -1.88
N LYS A 285 37.35 -1.40 -2.54
CA LYS A 285 37.03 -0.14 -1.82
C LYS A 285 35.53 -0.04 -1.57
N LYS A 286 35.12 -0.05 -0.30
CA LYS A 286 33.74 0.26 0.11
C LYS A 286 33.41 1.72 -0.25
N SER A 287 32.15 2.00 -0.57
CA SER A 287 31.71 3.39 -0.78
C SER A 287 31.76 4.15 0.55
N THR A 288 32.28 5.38 0.55
CA THR A 288 32.49 6.19 1.76
C THR A 288 31.78 7.52 1.65
N LEU A 289 31.21 7.97 2.78
CA LEU A 289 30.74 9.34 2.97
C LEU A 289 31.76 10.05 3.85
N ASP A 290 32.53 10.95 3.25
CA ASP A 290 33.56 11.72 3.93
C ASP A 290 32.98 13.08 4.34
N ILE A 291 32.86 13.30 5.65
CA ILE A 291 32.38 14.57 6.25
C ILE A 291 33.59 15.45 6.54
N SER A 292 33.57 16.70 6.07
CA SER A 292 34.66 17.65 6.31
C SER A 292 34.63 18.16 7.75
N ALA A 293 35.72 18.79 8.20
CA ALA A 293 35.77 19.42 9.52
C ALA A 293 34.62 20.44 9.71
N ASP A 294 34.30 21.20 8.66
CA ASP A 294 33.23 22.20 8.64
C ASP A 294 31.82 21.60 8.70
N GLY A 295 31.67 20.30 8.42
CA GLY A 295 30.39 19.59 8.47
C GLY A 295 30.15 18.77 9.74
N THR A 296 31.11 18.73 10.66
CA THR A 296 31.07 17.81 11.82
C THR A 296 29.89 18.08 12.76
N HIS A 297 29.50 19.34 12.96
CA HIS A 297 28.34 19.71 13.77
C HIS A 297 27.00 19.30 13.14
N LEU A 298 27.01 18.97 11.85
CA LEU A 298 25.82 18.60 11.05
C LEU A 298 25.79 17.11 10.71
N THR A 299 26.54 16.27 11.43
CA THR A 299 26.74 14.85 11.08
C THR A 299 25.42 14.10 10.85
N ASP A 300 24.41 14.26 11.72
CA ASP A 300 23.13 13.56 11.55
C ASP A 300 22.37 14.05 10.33
N ASP A 301 22.24 15.37 10.15
CA ASP A 301 21.60 15.97 8.98
C ASP A 301 22.29 15.50 7.68
N LEU A 302 23.62 15.48 7.65
CA LEU A 302 24.40 15.03 6.51
C LEU A 302 24.18 13.55 6.20
N ILE A 303 24.17 12.67 7.20
CA ILE A 303 23.89 11.23 7.00
C ILE A 303 22.47 11.03 6.47
N ILE A 304 21.49 11.69 7.08
CA ILE A 304 20.07 11.48 6.75
C ILE A 304 19.78 12.00 5.34
N THR A 305 20.22 13.21 5.03
CA THR A 305 20.06 13.81 3.70
C THR A 305 20.87 13.08 2.63
N TRP A 306 22.04 12.53 2.97
CA TRP A 306 22.83 11.66 2.08
C TRP A 306 22.03 10.43 1.66
N VAL A 307 21.42 9.69 2.59
CA VAL A 307 20.61 8.49 2.28
C VAL A 307 19.53 8.85 1.25
N ILE A 308 18.87 10.00 1.42
CA ILE A 308 17.84 10.45 0.50
C ILE A 308 18.40 10.84 -0.86
N ALA A 309 19.46 11.63 -0.87
CA ALA A 309 20.10 12.11 -2.10
C ALA A 309 20.66 10.94 -2.92
N GLU A 310 21.23 9.94 -2.25
CA GLU A 310 21.79 8.73 -2.84
C GLU A 310 20.71 7.88 -3.52
N LYS A 311 19.59 7.62 -2.83
CA LYS A 311 18.44 6.88 -3.38
C LYS A 311 17.86 7.58 -4.61
N LYS A 312 17.63 8.90 -4.53
CA LYS A 312 17.10 9.68 -5.67
C LYS A 312 18.09 9.70 -6.84
N ALA A 313 19.40 9.73 -6.58
CA ALA A 313 20.43 9.61 -7.61
C ALA A 313 20.46 8.22 -8.27
N ARG A 314 20.35 7.12 -7.49
CA ARG A 314 20.26 5.74 -8.00
C ARG A 314 19.06 5.56 -8.92
N ASN A 315 17.89 6.01 -8.51
CA ASN A 315 16.66 5.86 -9.29
C ASN A 315 16.80 6.52 -10.67
N ARG A 316 17.46 7.68 -10.75
CA ARG A 316 17.73 8.37 -12.02
C ARG A 316 18.67 7.61 -12.93
N ARG A 317 19.77 7.07 -12.39
CA ARG A 317 20.70 6.26 -13.20
C ARG A 317 20.02 5.02 -13.76
N ARG A 318 19.13 4.40 -12.97
CA ARG A 318 18.31 3.26 -13.42
C ARG A 318 17.34 3.67 -14.54
N SER A 319 16.70 4.84 -14.46
CA SER A 319 15.86 5.31 -15.57
C SER A 319 16.63 5.61 -16.85
N GLN A 320 17.90 6.05 -16.74
CA GLN A 320 18.74 6.35 -17.91
C GLN A 320 19.29 5.08 -18.59
N SER A 321 19.53 3.98 -17.86
CA SER A 321 20.05 2.74 -18.46
C SER A 321 18.99 1.97 -19.27
N VAL A 322 17.70 2.12 -18.95
CA VAL A 322 16.61 1.45 -19.66
C VAL A 322 16.33 2.10 -21.03
N GLY A 323 16.63 3.40 -21.19
CA GLY A 323 16.38 4.14 -22.43
C GLY A 323 17.41 3.95 -23.55
N ARG A 324 18.50 3.19 -23.34
CA ARG A 324 19.63 3.11 -24.30
C ARG A 324 19.69 1.81 -25.12
N GLY A 325 18.61 1.02 -25.11
CA GLY A 325 18.50 -0.27 -25.80
C GLY A 325 17.63 -0.26 -27.06
N GLY A 326 17.52 0.86 -27.77
CA GLY A 326 16.72 0.97 -29.00
C GLY A 326 17.41 1.82 -30.05
N GLY A 327 18.42 1.26 -30.72
CA GLY A 327 19.02 1.86 -31.91
C GLY A 327 18.98 0.86 -33.07
N SER A 328 18.10 1.10 -34.05
CA SER A 328 18.22 0.55 -35.41
C SER A 328 17.42 1.42 -36.38
N GLY A 329 18.05 1.79 -37.50
CA GLY A 329 17.52 2.61 -38.60
C GLY A 329 18.17 4.00 -38.63
N GLY A 330 19.24 4.28 -39.37
CA GLY A 330 19.65 3.72 -40.66
C GLY A 330 18.93 4.47 -41.78
N GLY A 331 19.45 5.65 -42.16
CA GLY A 331 18.89 6.48 -43.23
C GLY A 331 19.97 7.36 -43.85
N VAL A 332 20.70 6.80 -44.81
CA VAL A 332 21.58 7.52 -45.73
C VAL A 332 20.69 8.14 -46.81
N SER A 333 20.79 9.45 -47.02
CA SER A 333 20.30 10.11 -48.24
C SER A 333 21.52 10.65 -48.98
N GLN A 334 21.87 10.01 -50.09
CA GLN A 334 22.72 10.59 -51.11
C GLN A 334 21.85 11.52 -51.99
N THR A 335 22.40 12.67 -52.35
CA THR A 335 21.97 13.47 -53.49
C THR A 335 23.18 13.67 -54.38
N GLU A 336 23.12 13.15 -55.60
CA GLU A 336 23.76 13.72 -56.78
C GLU A 336 22.86 13.42 -58.00
N ALA A 337 22.55 14.49 -58.76
CA ALA A 337 21.76 14.61 -59.99
C ALA A 337 20.26 14.27 -59.95
#